data_AF-A0A815C269-F1
#
_entry.id   AF-A0A815C269-F1
#
_cell.length_a   1.000
_cell.length_b   1.000
_cell.length_c   1.000
_cell.angle_alpha   90.00
_cell.angle_beta   90.00
_cell.angle_gamma   90.00
#
_symmetry.space_group_name_H-M   'P 1'
#
loop_
_entity.id
_entity.type
_entity.pdbx_description
1 polymer ?
#
loop_
_entity_poly.entity_id
_entity_poly.type
_entity_poly.pdbx_seq_one_letter_code
_entity_poly.pdbx_strand_id
1 'polypeptide(L)'
;MAKNIRVGMNVFVMNNNGLLSNETISNVIDVIKQGYIAPLTQEGTLIVNNIVASCYATINNHYLAHAALAPMRWWYNLFGKETISNENNGIHWFPKMLYAMTAYLMPSIIHK
;
A
#
# COMPACT_ATOMS: atom_id res chain seq x y z
N MET A 1 -0.99 -4.67 -9.54
CA MET A 1 -1.95 -3.54 -9.45
C MET A 1 -3.35 -4.02 -9.77
N ALA A 2 -4.36 -3.44 -9.11
CA ALA A 2 -5.77 -3.78 -9.34
C ALA A 2 -6.22 -3.56 -10.79
N LYS A 3 -5.64 -2.57 -11.49
CA LYS A 3 -5.89 -2.27 -12.91
C LYS A 3 -5.66 -3.44 -13.86
N ASN A 4 -4.79 -4.39 -13.52
CA ASN A 4 -4.45 -5.52 -14.38
C ASN A 4 -5.24 -6.80 -14.05
N ILE A 5 -6.22 -6.72 -13.15
CA ILE A 5 -7.02 -7.88 -12.72
C ILE A 5 -8.10 -8.19 -13.75
N ARG A 6 -8.32 -9.49 -14.01
CA ARG A 6 -9.35 -10.00 -14.93
C ARG A 6 -10.20 -11.07 -14.25
N VAL A 7 -11.44 -11.22 -14.72
CA VAL A 7 -12.33 -12.33 -14.35
C VAL A 7 -11.63 -13.65 -14.67
N GLY A 8 -11.74 -14.63 -13.77
CA GLY A 8 -11.06 -15.92 -13.86
C GLY A 8 -9.63 -15.96 -13.30
N MET A 9 -9.07 -14.83 -12.85
CA MET A 9 -7.83 -14.84 -12.08
C MET A 9 -8.09 -15.27 -10.63
N ASN A 10 -7.07 -15.82 -9.98
CA ASN A 10 -7.13 -16.25 -8.59
C ASN A 10 -6.67 -15.14 -7.65
N VAL A 11 -7.36 -15.02 -6.51
CA VAL A 11 -7.02 -14.15 -5.39
C VAL A 11 -6.97 -14.95 -4.10
N PHE A 12 -6.13 -14.51 -3.17
CA PHE A 12 -6.03 -15.12 -1.84
C PHE A 12 -7.09 -14.51 -0.91
N VAL A 13 -7.95 -15.36 -0.37
CA VAL A 13 -9.03 -15.02 0.56
C VAL A 13 -8.78 -15.73 1.89
N MET A 14 -8.91 -15.01 2.99
CA MET A 14 -8.83 -15.54 4.35
C MET A 14 -10.21 -16.01 4.77
N ASN A 15 -10.37 -17.31 4.94
CA ASN A 15 -11.58 -17.91 5.47
C ASN A 15 -11.75 -17.54 6.97
N ASN A 16 -12.96 -17.67 7.50
CA ASN A 16 -13.31 -17.39 8.90
C ASN A 16 -12.49 -18.24 9.90
N ASN A 17 -11.92 -19.34 9.42
CA ASN A 17 -11.06 -20.23 10.18
C ASN A 17 -9.59 -19.75 10.21
N GLY A 18 -9.28 -18.59 9.64
CA GLY A 18 -7.92 -18.03 9.54
C GLY A 18 -7.04 -18.67 8.45
N LEU A 19 -7.59 -19.63 7.69
CA LEU A 19 -6.89 -20.30 6.59
C LEU A 19 -6.98 -19.49 5.30
N LEU A 20 -5.90 -19.44 4.54
CA LEU A 20 -5.86 -18.83 3.21
C LEU A 20 -6.36 -19.83 2.16
N SER A 21 -7.39 -19.45 1.42
CA SER A 21 -7.91 -20.16 0.26
C SER A 21 -7.70 -19.34 -1.02
N ASN A 22 -7.53 -20.04 -2.14
CA ASN A 22 -7.54 -19.39 -3.45
C ASN A 22 -8.97 -19.37 -3.98
N GLU A 23 -9.47 -18.18 -4.30
CA GLU A 23 -10.77 -17.98 -4.93
C GLU A 23 -10.62 -17.35 -6.30
N THR A 24 -11.57 -17.63 -7.19
CA THR A 24 -11.59 -17.08 -8.54
C THR A 24 -12.42 -15.82 -8.58
N ILE A 25 -11.95 -14.83 -9.33
CA ILE A 25 -12.66 -13.57 -9.50
C ILE A 25 -13.83 -13.78 -10.45
N SER A 26 -15.04 -13.57 -9.95
CA SER A 26 -16.29 -13.69 -10.72
C SER A 26 -16.64 -12.42 -11.49
N ASN A 27 -16.31 -11.24 -10.95
CA ASN A 27 -16.67 -9.96 -11.54
C ASN A 27 -15.68 -8.86 -11.11
N VAL A 28 -15.46 -7.86 -11.98
CA VAL A 28 -14.61 -6.70 -11.70
C VAL A 28 -15.38 -5.44 -12.10
N ILE A 29 -15.53 -4.50 -11.16
CA ILE A 29 -16.17 -3.21 -11.36
C ILE A 29 -15.27 -2.08 -10.85
N ASP A 30 -15.26 -0.96 -11.57
CA ASP A 30 -14.60 0.27 -11.13
C ASP A 30 -15.59 1.14 -10.36
N VAL A 31 -15.17 1.64 -9.19
CA VAL A 31 -16.01 2.47 -8.31
C VAL A 31 -15.24 3.70 -7.87
N ILE A 32 -15.86 4.88 -7.99
CA ILE A 32 -15.30 6.14 -7.50
C ILE A 32 -15.70 6.33 -6.04
N LYS A 33 -14.73 6.47 -5.14
CA LYS A 33 -14.93 6.76 -3.72
C LYS A 33 -14.03 7.92 -3.28
N GLN A 34 -14.44 8.61 -2.22
CA GLN A 34 -13.63 9.68 -1.62
C GLN A 34 -12.68 9.13 -0.56
N GLY A 35 -11.43 9.58 -0.60
CA GLY A 35 -10.39 9.20 0.35
C GLY A 35 -9.76 7.84 0.05
N TYR A 36 -8.56 7.64 0.59
CA TYR A 36 -7.82 6.38 0.54
C TYR A 36 -7.00 6.23 1.82
N ILE A 37 -6.88 5.00 2.32
CA ILE A 37 -6.09 4.69 3.51
C ILE A 37 -5.31 3.41 3.21
N ALA A 38 -3.98 3.46 3.34
CA ALA A 38 -3.10 2.31 3.16
C ALA A 38 -2.05 2.33 4.29
N PRO A 39 -2.32 1.70 5.44
CA PRO A 39 -1.37 1.65 6.54
C PRO A 39 -0.16 0.83 6.10
N LEU A 40 1.04 1.37 6.29
CA LEU A 40 2.27 0.67 5.97
C LEU A 40 2.60 -0.34 7.08
N THR A 41 2.39 -1.61 6.80
CA THR A 41 2.83 -2.70 7.68
C THR A 41 4.32 -3.00 7.46
N GLN A 42 4.95 -3.72 8.39
CA GLN A 42 6.34 -4.18 8.22
C GLN A 42 6.49 -5.08 6.99
N GLU A 43 5.55 -6.01 6.81
CA GLU A 43 5.50 -6.92 5.66
C GLU A 43 5.09 -6.21 4.36
N GLY A 44 4.38 -5.08 4.43
CA GLY A 44 3.85 -4.39 3.24
C GLY A 44 2.67 -5.10 2.59
N THR A 45 2.02 -6.00 3.32
CA THR A 45 0.78 -6.68 2.95
C THR A 45 -0.25 -6.42 4.04
N LEU A 46 -1.52 -6.31 3.66
CA LEU A 46 -2.66 -6.17 4.56
C LEU A 46 -3.85 -7.03 4.10
N ILE A 47 -4.77 -7.31 5.01
CA ILE A 47 -6.02 -8.02 4.70
C ILE A 47 -7.17 -7.03 4.81
N VAL A 48 -7.94 -6.89 3.73
CA VAL A 48 -9.12 -6.01 3.67
C VAL A 48 -10.30 -6.82 3.20
N ASN A 49 -11.38 -6.84 3.99
CA ASN A 49 -12.59 -7.64 3.69
C ASN A 49 -12.23 -9.09 3.34
N ASN A 50 -11.36 -9.71 4.15
CA ASN A 50 -10.87 -11.07 3.96
C ASN A 50 -10.03 -11.31 2.70
N ILE A 51 -9.66 -10.28 1.93
CA ILE A 51 -8.80 -10.43 0.74
C ILE A 51 -7.39 -9.93 1.07
N VAL A 52 -6.38 -10.69 0.67
CA VAL A 52 -4.98 -10.29 0.84
C VAL A 52 -4.61 -9.26 -0.24
N ALA A 53 -4.13 -8.09 0.19
CA ALA A 53 -3.74 -7.00 -0.68
C ALA A 53 -2.39 -6.40 -0.27
N SER A 54 -1.63 -5.89 -1.24
CA SER A 54 -0.39 -5.16 -0.97
C SER A 54 -0.68 -3.76 -0.44
N CYS A 55 0.12 -3.26 0.51
CA CYS A 55 0.05 -1.89 1.03
C CYS A 55 0.53 -0.83 0.01
N TYR A 56 1.07 -1.26 -1.14
CA TYR A 56 1.66 -0.38 -2.15
C TYR A 56 0.69 -0.20 -3.32
N ALA A 57 0.04 0.98 -3.39
CA ALA A 57 -0.88 1.28 -4.49
C ALA A 57 -0.16 1.75 -5.76
N THR A 58 0.95 2.48 -5.62
CA THR A 58 1.53 3.29 -6.70
C THR A 58 2.71 2.63 -7.42
N ILE A 59 3.43 1.70 -6.77
CA ILE A 59 4.69 1.15 -7.29
C ILE A 59 4.53 -0.33 -7.60
N ASN A 60 4.80 -0.72 -8.86
CA ASN A 60 4.69 -2.11 -9.31
C ASN A 60 5.77 -3.03 -8.75
N ASN A 61 6.94 -2.49 -8.39
CA ASN A 61 8.04 -3.27 -7.82
C ASN A 61 7.99 -3.24 -6.29
N HIS A 62 7.58 -4.36 -5.68
CA HIS A 62 7.54 -4.52 -4.23
C HIS A 62 8.89 -4.21 -3.57
N TYR A 63 10.01 -4.65 -4.16
CA TYR A 63 11.34 -4.40 -3.59
C TYR A 63 11.70 -2.92 -3.57
N LEU A 64 11.39 -2.20 -4.66
CA LEU A 64 11.67 -0.77 -4.74
C LEU A 64 10.78 0.02 -3.78
N ALA A 65 9.50 -0.34 -3.69
CA ALA A 65 8.56 0.28 -2.77
C ALA A 65 8.98 0.02 -1.31
N HIS A 66 9.41 -1.20 -1.02
CA HIS A 66 9.88 -1.60 0.30
C HIS A 66 11.21 -0.91 0.65
N ALA A 67 12.14 -0.78 -0.30
CA ALA A 67 13.39 -0.06 -0.14
C ALA A 67 13.19 1.45 0.04
N ALA A 68 12.28 2.07 -0.72
CA ALA A 68 11.93 3.49 -0.57
C ALA A 68 11.37 3.81 0.82
N LEU A 69 10.70 2.85 1.46
CA LEU A 69 10.15 2.98 2.80
C LEU A 69 11.04 2.39 3.90
N ALA A 70 12.13 1.71 3.56
CA ALA A 70 13.07 1.13 4.51
C ALA A 70 13.80 2.16 5.40
N PRO A 71 14.26 3.32 4.88
CA PRO A 71 14.83 4.38 5.71
C PRO A 71 13.86 4.85 6.79
N MET A 72 12.57 4.98 6.45
CA MET A 72 11.54 5.37 7.40
C MET A 72 11.34 4.32 8.50
N ARG A 73 11.30 3.03 8.13
CA ARG A 73 11.20 1.93 9.11
C ARG A 73 12.40 1.89 10.05
N TRP A 74 13.60 2.10 9.50
CA TRP A 74 14.81 2.17 10.31
C TRP A 74 14.78 3.37 11.26
N TRP A 75 14.34 4.53 10.77
CA TRP A 75 14.18 5.73 11.59
C TRP A 75 13.16 5.54 12.73
N TYR A 76 12.01 4.91 12.44
CA TYR A 76 11.00 4.57 13.46
C TYR A 76 11.53 3.60 14.51
N ASN A 77 12.28 2.58 14.08
CA ASN A 77 12.87 1.60 14.99
C ASN A 77 13.98 2.23 15.85
N LEU A 78 14.71 3.21 15.33
CA LEU A 78 15.84 3.84 16.00
C LEU A 78 15.44 4.99 16.94
N PHE A 79 14.49 5.84 16.51
CA PHE A 79 14.06 7.03 17.25
C PHE A 79 12.81 6.83 18.10
N GLY A 80 12.21 5.64 18.06
CA GLY A 80 11.08 5.28 18.90
C GLY A 80 9.82 6.10 18.62
N LYS A 81 8.69 5.60 19.10
CA LYS A 81 7.35 6.19 18.95
C LYS A 81 7.18 7.56 19.66
N GLU A 82 8.24 8.07 20.28
CA GLU A 82 8.29 9.20 21.20
C GLU A 82 8.23 10.57 20.48
N THR A 83 8.59 10.63 19.19
CA THR A 83 8.73 11.91 18.45
C THR A 83 7.55 12.28 17.55
N ILE A 84 6.45 11.52 17.54
CA ILE A 84 5.26 11.84 16.72
C ILE A 84 4.05 12.06 17.63
N SER A 85 4.21 13.01 18.53
CA SER A 85 3.11 13.63 19.24
C SER A 85 2.91 15.01 18.63
N ASN A 86 1.73 15.25 18.03
CA ASN A 86 1.21 16.54 17.53
C ASN A 86 1.43 16.93 16.05
N GLU A 87 1.23 16.02 15.08
CA GLU A 87 0.81 16.48 13.74
C GLU A 87 -0.71 16.28 13.58
N ASN A 88 -1.46 17.38 13.76
CA ASN A 88 -2.92 17.46 13.57
C ASN A 88 -3.36 17.39 12.09
N ASN A 89 -2.44 17.11 11.16
CA ASN A 89 -2.71 16.97 9.74
C ASN A 89 -2.37 15.54 9.31
N GLY A 90 -3.40 14.79 8.89
CA GLY A 90 -3.39 13.34 8.68
C GLY A 90 -2.44 12.76 7.60
N ILE A 91 -1.34 13.41 7.28
CA ILE A 91 -0.29 12.87 6.40
C ILE A 91 1.08 13.23 6.99
N HIS A 92 1.82 12.21 7.43
CA HIS A 92 3.17 12.35 7.99
C HIS A 92 4.11 13.10 7.01
N TRP A 93 5.05 13.89 7.53
CA TRP A 93 5.99 14.69 6.72
C TRP A 93 6.77 13.87 5.68
N PHE A 94 7.09 12.61 6.00
CA PHE A 94 7.88 11.73 5.13
C PHE A 94 7.15 11.33 3.82
N PRO A 95 5.90 10.82 3.83
CA PRO A 95 5.09 10.66 2.63
C PRO A 95 5.02 11.94 1.76
N LYS A 96 4.92 13.12 2.38
CA LYS A 96 4.85 14.40 1.67
C LYS A 96 6.17 14.73 0.96
N MET A 97 7.30 14.53 1.62
CA MET A 97 8.63 14.65 1.02
C MET A 97 8.82 13.64 -0.12
N LEU A 98 8.44 12.38 0.10
CA LEU A 98 8.55 11.32 -0.91
C LEU A 98 7.70 11.64 -2.14
N TYR A 99 6.48 12.15 -1.94
CA TYR A 99 5.61 12.61 -3.03
C TYR A 99 6.26 13.77 -3.81
N ALA A 100 6.85 14.74 -3.12
CA ALA A 100 7.57 15.84 -3.77
C ALA A 100 8.82 15.37 -4.53
N MET A 101 9.59 14.44 -3.96
CA MET A 101 10.76 13.85 -4.61
C MET A 101 10.40 13.01 -5.82
N THR A 102 9.32 12.22 -5.75
CA THR A 102 8.85 11.44 -6.90
C THR A 102 8.29 12.34 -8.01
N ALA A 103 7.60 13.43 -7.67
CA ALA A 103 7.19 14.46 -8.63
C ALA A 103 8.38 15.15 -9.31
N TYR A 104 9.51 15.32 -8.61
CA TYR A 104 10.72 15.95 -9.17
C TYR A 104 11.58 14.97 -9.97
N LEU A 105 11.70 13.72 -9.52
CA LEU A 105 12.62 12.75 -10.11
C LEU A 105 12.11 12.16 -11.43
N MET A 106 10.80 11.95 -11.63
CA MET A 106 10.29 11.41 -12.91
C MET A 106 8.82 11.77 -13.20
N PRO A 107 8.54 12.64 -14.20
CA PRO A 107 7.17 12.84 -14.71
C PRO A 107 6.63 11.65 -15.54
N SER A 108 7.44 10.63 -15.84
CA SER A 108 7.09 9.55 -16.77
C SER A 108 6.34 8.35 -16.16
N ILE A 109 6.29 8.20 -14.82
CA ILE A 109 5.74 6.99 -14.17
C ILE A 109 4.28 7.19 -13.71
N ILE A 110 3.86 8.42 -13.42
CA ILE A 110 2.49 8.72 -12.93
C ILE A 110 1.47 8.71 -14.08
N HIS A 111 1.94 8.76 -15.33
CA HIS A 111 1.10 8.68 -16.52
C HIS A 111 1.15 7.28 -17.17
N LYS A 112 0.48 6.27 -16.58
CA LYS A 112 -0.17 5.21 -17.38
C LYS A 112 -1.31 4.46 -16.71
#